data_AF-A0A067L508-F1
#
_entry.id   AF-A0A067L508-F1
#
_cell.length_a   1.000
_cell.length_b   1.000
_cell.length_c   1.000
_cell.angle_alpha   90.00
_cell.angle_beta   90.00
_cell.angle_gamma   90.00
#
_symmetry.space_group_name_H-M   'P 1'
#
loop_
_entity.id
_entity.type
_entity.pdbx_description
1 polymer ?
#
loop_
_entity_poly.entity_id
_entity_poly.type
_entity_poly.pdbx_seq_one_letter_code
_entity_poly.pdbx_strand_id
1 'polypeptide(L)'
;MGKEIVNEECKQLGGRSRLWNPEDISHVFQTNTGTGKRIDTFKDKNLQKGTEITPALKQTIQESCISIVIFSKNYADSPWCLDELVVINECREKSGQIVLPVEGLTYKEASQLFSLHAFHQNEAKEGYVVLSQQVTSYAQGNPLALKVLGSSLYGKEKEYWESQLLKLKSIPNKRIQDVLKISYDGLDRNEQSIFLDIACFFAGGEKSGIEKIIDSFGFFARCGIRSLDDKSLITISGSKVKMHNLLKQMGKEIVNEECKQLGGRSRLWNPEDISHVFQRNTGTDKIECISFEMLNPGAIKISSKTFTKMPNLRFLGINAKWILPDGLDFLPEQLRYLSWHFYPLKSLPLKFCPNNLVQLRLPYSQLEQLWKGDSKPFKSLKVMDLRNSRSLL
;
A
#
# COMPACT_ATOMS: atom_id res chain seq x y z
N MET A 1 -13.16 4.45 -25.12
CA MET A 1 -12.96 5.76 -24.47
C MET A 1 -14.33 6.31 -24.16
N GLY A 2 -14.61 6.67 -22.92
CA GLY A 2 -15.89 7.26 -22.56
C GLY A 2 -15.93 7.53 -21.07
N LYS A 3 -16.20 8.79 -20.73
CA LYS A 3 -16.43 9.25 -19.37
C LYS A 3 -17.95 9.31 -19.14
N GLU A 4 -18.41 9.08 -17.92
CA GLU A 4 -19.83 9.13 -17.54
C GLU A 4 -20.05 10.10 -16.38
N ILE A 5 -21.01 11.00 -16.54
CA ILE A 5 -21.52 11.88 -15.49
C ILE A 5 -23.03 11.60 -15.39
N VAL A 6 -23.53 11.27 -14.21
CA VAL A 6 -24.95 10.91 -14.01
C VAL A 6 -25.58 11.89 -13.04
N ASN A 7 -26.67 12.56 -13.44
CA ASN A 7 -27.33 13.62 -12.68
C ASN A 7 -28.65 13.11 -12.03
N GLU A 8 -28.98 13.55 -10.80
CA GLU A 8 -30.26 13.24 -10.14
C GLU A 8 -30.83 14.45 -9.38
N GLU A 9 -32.13 14.76 -9.58
CA GLU A 9 -32.90 15.70 -8.75
C GLU A 9 -33.41 15.06 -7.45
N CYS A 10 -33.03 15.63 -6.31
CA CYS A 10 -33.32 15.14 -4.96
C CYS A 10 -34.82 15.05 -4.62
N LYS A 11 -35.28 13.85 -4.20
CA LYS A 11 -36.04 13.68 -2.93
C LYS A 11 -35.65 12.36 -2.25
N GLN A 12 -35.36 12.49 -0.95
CA GLN A 12 -34.95 11.45 0.01
C GLN A 12 -35.22 9.99 -0.42
N LEU A 13 -34.16 9.22 -0.62
CA LEU A 13 -34.18 7.76 -0.58
C LEU A 13 -32.96 7.25 0.20
N GLY A 14 -33.23 6.52 1.27
CA GLY A 14 -32.24 5.67 1.92
C GLY A 14 -32.01 4.40 1.10
N GLY A 15 -30.76 3.95 1.04
CA GLY A 15 -30.38 2.57 0.71
C GLY A 15 -29.85 2.29 -0.71
N ARG A 16 -28.57 1.86 -0.73
CA ARG A 16 -27.86 0.94 -1.67
C ARG A 16 -27.75 1.29 -3.17
N SER A 17 -26.50 1.40 -3.65
CA SER A 17 -26.04 1.18 -5.05
C SER A 17 -24.52 0.88 -5.01
N ARG A 18 -23.92 -0.18 -5.57
CA ARG A 18 -23.85 -0.87 -6.89
C ARG A 18 -22.94 -0.19 -7.92
N LEU A 19 -21.92 -0.90 -8.37
CA LEU A 19 -20.90 -0.46 -9.33
C LEU A 19 -21.06 -1.16 -10.69
N TRP A 20 -20.80 -0.42 -11.76
CA TRP A 20 -21.17 -0.78 -13.13
C TRP A 20 -20.04 -0.45 -14.12
N ASN A 21 -20.01 -1.18 -15.24
CA ASN A 21 -19.20 -0.92 -16.44
C ASN A 21 -19.78 0.28 -17.23
N PRO A 22 -19.04 1.01 -18.09
CA PRO A 22 -19.60 2.16 -18.82
C PRO A 22 -20.67 1.86 -19.88
N GLU A 23 -20.98 0.60 -20.13
CA GLU A 23 -22.16 0.17 -20.92
C GLU A 23 -23.31 -0.24 -20.00
N ASP A 24 -23.01 -0.69 -18.78
CA ASP A 24 -23.99 -1.09 -17.79
C ASP A 24 -24.55 0.10 -16.99
N ILE A 25 -23.78 1.18 -16.81
CA ILE A 25 -24.23 2.45 -16.19
C ILE A 25 -25.42 3.03 -16.95
N SER A 26 -25.34 3.08 -18.29
CA SER A 26 -26.45 3.54 -19.13
C SER A 26 -27.71 2.70 -18.97
N HIS A 27 -27.58 1.37 -18.84
CA HIS A 27 -28.73 0.48 -18.70
C HIS A 27 -29.40 0.61 -17.33
N VAL A 28 -28.64 0.91 -16.29
CA VAL A 28 -29.13 0.90 -14.90
C VAL A 28 -29.81 2.19 -14.52
N PHE A 29 -29.33 3.31 -15.05
CA PHE A 29 -30.04 4.57 -14.93
C PHE A 29 -31.26 4.66 -15.87
N GLN A 30 -31.40 3.74 -16.84
CA GLN A 30 -32.59 3.60 -17.69
C GLN A 30 -33.63 2.61 -17.15
N THR A 31 -33.25 1.61 -16.36
CA THR A 31 -34.19 0.63 -15.78
C THR A 31 -34.34 0.78 -14.28
N ASN A 32 -35.54 1.22 -13.88
CA ASN A 32 -36.11 1.30 -12.52
C ASN A 32 -35.76 2.54 -11.68
N THR A 33 -36.50 3.63 -11.91
CA THR A 33 -37.32 4.15 -10.80
C THR A 33 -38.76 3.73 -11.06
N GLY A 34 -39.35 2.88 -10.21
CA GLY A 34 -40.78 2.56 -10.24
C GLY A 34 -41.70 3.75 -9.89
N THR A 35 -41.17 4.97 -9.98
CA THR A 35 -41.80 6.24 -9.58
C THR A 35 -41.83 7.28 -10.71
N GLY A 36 -41.54 6.90 -11.95
CA GLY A 36 -41.70 7.78 -13.11
C GLY A 36 -40.76 8.99 -13.14
N LYS A 37 -39.65 8.97 -12.38
CA LYS A 37 -38.62 10.01 -12.41
C LYS A 37 -37.54 9.65 -13.43
N ARG A 38 -37.34 10.52 -14.41
CA ARG A 38 -36.34 10.38 -15.48
C ARG A 38 -34.98 10.84 -14.94
N ILE A 39 -33.95 10.02 -15.13
CA ILE A 39 -32.56 10.33 -14.77
C ILE A 39 -31.88 10.86 -16.03
N ASP A 40 -31.48 12.12 -16.00
CA ASP A 40 -30.74 12.74 -17.11
C ASP A 40 -29.25 12.46 -16.95
N THR A 41 -28.72 11.66 -17.88
CA THR A 41 -27.34 11.19 -17.87
C THR A 41 -26.54 11.91 -18.95
N PHE A 42 -25.42 12.51 -18.57
CA PHE A 42 -24.52 13.18 -19.51
C PHE A 42 -23.26 12.35 -19.71
N LYS A 43 -23.02 11.97 -20.96
CA LYS A 43 -21.91 11.11 -21.33
C LYS A 43 -20.97 11.85 -22.26
N ASP A 44 -19.78 12.11 -21.76
CA ASP A 44 -18.73 12.72 -22.56
C ASP A 44 -18.06 11.66 -23.47
N LYS A 45 -18.80 11.29 -24.52
CA LYS A 45 -18.36 10.37 -25.58
C LYS A 45 -18.29 11.01 -26.97
N ASN A 46 -18.85 12.22 -27.15
CA ASN A 46 -19.13 12.82 -28.47
C ASN A 46 -18.56 14.24 -28.69
N LEU A 47 -17.78 14.80 -27.76
CA LEU A 47 -17.15 16.10 -28.00
C LEU A 47 -15.90 15.93 -28.88
N GLN A 48 -15.77 16.75 -29.92
CA GLN A 48 -14.54 16.83 -30.70
C GLN A 48 -13.37 17.12 -29.76
N LYS A 49 -12.24 16.42 -29.94
CA LYS A 49 -11.00 16.69 -29.18
C LYS A 49 -10.63 18.16 -29.33
N GLY A 50 -10.85 18.94 -28.27
CA GLY A 50 -10.54 20.36 -28.19
C GLY A 50 -9.51 20.64 -27.10
N THR A 51 -8.91 21.83 -27.13
CA THR A 51 -7.84 22.26 -26.22
C THR A 51 -8.33 22.80 -24.88
N GLU A 52 -9.66 23.00 -24.69
CA GLU A 52 -10.26 23.60 -23.48
C GLU A 52 -11.59 22.92 -23.11
N ILE A 53 -11.98 23.00 -21.82
CA ILE A 53 -13.34 22.62 -21.38
C ILE A 53 -14.37 23.49 -22.08
N THR A 54 -15.32 22.85 -22.76
CA THR A 54 -16.43 23.59 -23.36
C THR A 54 -17.29 24.22 -22.26
N PRO A 55 -17.79 25.45 -22.45
CA PRO A 55 -18.71 26.08 -21.50
C PRO A 55 -19.93 25.19 -21.18
N ALA A 56 -20.41 24.44 -22.17
CA ALA A 56 -21.50 23.47 -22.00
C ALA A 56 -21.14 22.33 -21.03
N LEU A 57 -19.93 21.77 -21.13
CA LEU A 57 -19.46 20.72 -20.22
C LEU A 57 -19.26 21.27 -18.80
N LYS A 58 -18.67 22.47 -18.66
CA LYS A 58 -18.50 23.13 -17.37
C LYS A 58 -19.84 23.37 -16.67
N GLN A 59 -20.80 23.92 -17.40
CA GLN A 59 -22.15 24.15 -16.90
C GLN A 59 -22.82 22.84 -16.51
N THR A 60 -22.68 21.79 -17.32
CA THR A 60 -23.21 20.45 -17.00
C THR A 60 -22.65 19.92 -15.68
N ILE A 61 -21.35 20.05 -15.44
CA ILE A 61 -20.72 19.64 -14.18
C ILE A 61 -21.25 20.46 -12.99
N GLN A 62 -21.40 21.77 -13.18
CA GLN A 62 -21.89 22.70 -12.15
C GLN A 62 -23.35 22.46 -11.76
N GLU A 63 -24.18 22.10 -12.73
CA GLU A 63 -25.60 21.76 -12.53
C GLU A 63 -25.79 20.30 -12.08
N SER A 64 -24.72 19.51 -12.02
CA SER A 64 -24.81 18.12 -11.61
C SER A 64 -24.85 17.97 -10.09
N CYS A 65 -25.80 17.20 -9.55
CA CYS A 65 -25.85 16.88 -8.13
C CYS A 65 -24.84 15.79 -7.73
N ILE A 66 -24.54 14.88 -8.66
CA ILE A 66 -23.60 13.76 -8.45
C ILE A 66 -22.59 13.76 -9.60
N SER A 67 -21.32 13.56 -9.26
CA SER A 67 -20.24 13.31 -10.23
C SER A 67 -19.61 11.94 -9.95
N ILE A 68 -19.65 11.04 -10.93
CA ILE A 68 -18.95 9.75 -10.87
C ILE A 68 -17.63 9.89 -11.62
N VAL A 69 -16.51 9.76 -10.92
CA VAL A 69 -15.20 10.01 -11.53
C VAL A 69 -14.54 8.69 -11.94
N ILE A 70 -14.32 8.53 -13.25
CA ILE A 70 -13.67 7.35 -13.84
C ILE A 70 -12.39 7.81 -14.55
N PHE A 71 -11.23 7.41 -14.02
CA PHE A 71 -9.94 7.79 -14.61
C PHE A 71 -9.56 6.85 -15.76
N SER A 72 -9.26 7.42 -16.92
CA SER A 72 -8.64 6.70 -18.02
C SER A 72 -7.12 6.57 -17.84
N LYS A 73 -6.51 5.57 -18.48
CA LYS A 73 -5.06 5.51 -18.67
C LYS A 73 -4.63 6.82 -19.38
N ASN A 74 -3.75 7.60 -18.77
CA ASN A 74 -3.28 8.93 -19.21
C ASN A 74 -4.22 10.12 -18.89
N TYR A 75 -5.14 10.00 -17.93
CA TYR A 75 -5.96 11.16 -17.55
C TYR A 75 -5.11 12.35 -17.08
N ALA A 76 -4.02 12.08 -16.34
CA ALA A 76 -3.12 13.10 -15.81
C ALA A 76 -2.26 13.78 -16.87
N ASP A 77 -2.12 13.16 -18.04
CA ASP A 77 -1.36 13.73 -19.18
C ASP A 77 -2.23 14.67 -20.03
N SER A 78 -3.53 14.76 -19.72
CA SER A 78 -4.50 15.60 -20.41
C SER A 78 -4.86 16.80 -19.52
N PRO A 79 -4.36 18.02 -19.83
CA PRO A 79 -4.74 19.23 -19.10
C PRO A 79 -6.26 19.39 -19.00
N TRP A 80 -6.97 19.02 -20.07
CA TRP A 80 -8.44 19.01 -20.12
C TRP A 80 -9.09 18.09 -19.07
N CYS A 81 -8.56 16.89 -18.85
CA CYS A 81 -9.09 16.00 -17.81
C CYS A 81 -8.81 16.53 -16.41
N LEU A 82 -7.70 17.26 -16.23
CA LEU A 82 -7.36 17.88 -14.95
C LEU A 82 -8.25 19.10 -14.67
N ASP A 83 -8.52 19.93 -15.66
CA ASP A 83 -9.43 21.06 -15.53
C ASP A 83 -10.85 20.58 -15.16
N GLU A 84 -11.29 19.42 -15.67
CA GLU A 84 -12.61 18.88 -15.35
C GLU A 84 -12.67 18.48 -13.88
N LEU A 85 -11.61 17.84 -13.38
CA LEU A 85 -11.48 17.45 -11.98
C LEU A 85 -11.41 18.67 -11.07
N VAL A 86 -10.78 19.76 -11.51
CA VAL A 86 -10.77 21.03 -10.79
C VAL A 86 -12.19 21.58 -10.67
N VAL A 87 -12.95 21.61 -11.78
CA VAL A 87 -14.35 22.07 -11.76
C VAL A 87 -15.22 21.17 -10.86
N ILE A 88 -15.10 19.85 -10.96
CA ILE A 88 -15.82 18.89 -10.10
C ILE A 88 -15.47 19.12 -8.63
N ASN A 89 -14.18 19.34 -8.31
CA ASN A 89 -13.76 19.58 -6.93
C ASN A 89 -14.27 20.95 -6.41
N GLU A 90 -14.25 21.99 -7.25
CA GLU A 90 -14.85 23.29 -6.90
C GLU A 90 -16.34 23.17 -6.60
N CYS A 91 -17.09 22.41 -7.41
CA CYS A 91 -18.51 22.18 -7.20
C CYS A 91 -18.78 21.36 -5.93
N ARG A 92 -17.92 20.39 -5.60
CA ARG A 92 -17.98 19.66 -4.34
C ARG A 92 -17.82 20.60 -3.14
N GLU A 93 -16.88 21.54 -3.21
CA GLU A 93 -16.58 22.47 -2.11
C GLU A 93 -17.62 23.59 -1.97
N LYS A 94 -18.01 24.22 -3.10
CA LYS A 94 -18.88 25.41 -3.11
C LYS A 94 -20.37 25.07 -3.11
N SER A 95 -20.74 23.98 -3.77
CA SER A 95 -22.14 23.62 -4.03
C SER A 95 -22.58 22.32 -3.34
N GLY A 96 -21.67 21.64 -2.63
CA GLY A 96 -21.97 20.39 -1.92
C GLY A 96 -22.22 19.20 -2.85
N GLN A 97 -21.77 19.26 -4.11
CA GLN A 97 -21.92 18.18 -5.07
C GLN A 97 -21.33 16.86 -4.54
N ILE A 98 -22.07 15.75 -4.68
CA ILE A 98 -21.61 14.43 -4.24
C ILE A 98 -20.68 13.86 -5.31
N VAL A 99 -19.41 13.64 -4.95
CA VAL A 99 -18.44 13.00 -5.85
C VAL A 99 -18.29 11.55 -5.42
N LEU A 100 -18.72 10.61 -6.28
CA LEU A 100 -18.66 9.18 -6.02
C LEU A 100 -17.40 8.59 -6.67
N PRO A 101 -16.44 8.10 -5.87
CA PRO A 101 -15.35 7.29 -6.39
C PRO A 101 -15.87 5.91 -6.82
N VAL A 102 -15.20 5.30 -7.79
CA VAL A 102 -15.45 3.89 -8.15
C VAL A 102 -14.89 3.01 -7.01
N GLU A 103 -15.76 2.48 -6.15
CA GLU A 103 -15.34 1.52 -5.11
C GLU A 103 -14.97 0.15 -5.74
N GLY A 104 -14.44 -0.77 -4.92
CA GLY A 104 -14.23 -2.16 -5.36
C GLY A 104 -15.55 -2.91 -5.53
N LEU A 105 -15.56 -3.94 -6.38
CA LEU A 105 -16.75 -4.78 -6.58
C LEU A 105 -17.13 -5.54 -5.30
N THR A 106 -18.43 -5.64 -5.04
CA THR A 106 -18.95 -6.52 -3.97
C THR A 106 -18.57 -7.98 -4.26
N TYR A 107 -18.63 -8.84 -3.24
CA TYR A 107 -18.34 -10.27 -3.42
C TYR A 107 -19.18 -10.91 -4.55
N LYS A 108 -20.46 -10.54 -4.68
CA LYS A 108 -21.35 -11.05 -5.71
C LYS A 108 -20.92 -10.55 -7.11
N GLU A 109 -20.71 -9.25 -7.27
CA GLU A 109 -20.28 -8.65 -8.54
C GLU A 109 -18.89 -9.17 -8.96
N ALA A 110 -17.97 -9.29 -8.01
CA ALA A 110 -16.63 -9.83 -8.24
C ALA A 110 -16.70 -11.28 -8.72
N SER A 111 -17.55 -12.11 -8.09
CA SER A 111 -17.76 -13.51 -8.50
C SER A 111 -18.36 -13.61 -9.89
N GLN A 112 -19.33 -12.74 -10.23
CA GLN A 112 -19.94 -12.69 -11.56
C GLN A 112 -18.94 -12.24 -12.62
N LEU A 113 -18.20 -11.16 -12.39
CA LEU A 113 -17.20 -10.65 -13.33
C LEU A 113 -16.08 -11.68 -13.57
N PHE A 114 -15.59 -12.32 -12.51
CA PHE A 114 -14.61 -13.37 -12.65
C PHE A 114 -15.17 -14.55 -13.46
N SER A 115 -16.37 -15.02 -13.13
CA SER A 115 -17.01 -16.15 -13.82
C SER A 115 -17.26 -15.85 -15.29
N LEU A 116 -17.65 -14.62 -15.62
CA LEU A 116 -17.84 -14.18 -16.99
C LEU A 116 -16.55 -14.34 -17.79
N HIS A 117 -15.40 -13.95 -17.23
CA HIS A 117 -14.11 -14.04 -17.90
C HIS A 117 -13.47 -15.43 -17.85
N ALA A 118 -13.75 -16.23 -16.83
CA ALA A 118 -13.16 -17.56 -16.65
C ALA A 118 -13.98 -18.70 -17.28
N PHE A 119 -15.29 -18.52 -17.43
CA PHE A 119 -16.23 -19.55 -17.85
C PHE A 119 -17.21 -19.12 -18.94
N HIS A 120 -17.29 -17.82 -19.28
CA HIS A 120 -18.30 -17.26 -20.19
C HIS A 120 -19.75 -17.45 -19.70
N GLN A 121 -19.93 -17.43 -18.38
CA GLN A 121 -21.22 -17.53 -17.70
C GLN A 121 -21.18 -16.77 -16.37
N ASN A 122 -22.34 -16.51 -15.77
CA ASN A 122 -22.44 -15.65 -14.58
C ASN A 122 -22.00 -16.34 -13.27
N GLU A 123 -21.82 -17.66 -13.29
CA GLU A 123 -21.50 -18.46 -12.11
C GLU A 123 -20.32 -19.39 -12.37
N ALA A 124 -19.64 -19.79 -11.29
CA ALA A 124 -18.55 -20.73 -11.39
C ALA A 124 -19.06 -22.12 -11.80
N LYS A 125 -18.29 -22.82 -12.65
CA LYS A 125 -18.59 -24.22 -12.97
C LYS A 125 -18.45 -25.11 -11.72
N GLU A 126 -19.26 -26.16 -11.66
CA GLU A 126 -19.15 -27.17 -10.62
C GLU A 126 -17.72 -27.74 -10.57
N GLY A 127 -17.18 -27.93 -9.36
CA GLY A 127 -15.77 -28.29 -9.14
C GLY A 127 -14.76 -27.14 -9.14
N TYR A 128 -15.12 -25.95 -9.64
CA TYR A 128 -14.26 -24.75 -9.65
C TYR A 128 -14.67 -23.66 -8.64
N VAL A 129 -15.77 -23.86 -7.90
CA VAL A 129 -16.33 -22.87 -6.96
C VAL A 129 -15.29 -22.39 -5.95
N VAL A 130 -14.58 -23.32 -5.29
CA VAL A 130 -13.58 -22.99 -4.26
C VAL A 130 -12.38 -22.24 -4.86
N LEU A 131 -11.90 -22.64 -6.04
CA LEU A 131 -10.80 -21.96 -6.71
C LEU A 131 -11.21 -20.55 -7.17
N SER A 132 -12.44 -20.40 -7.66
CA SER A 132 -13.01 -19.11 -8.03
C SER A 132 -13.07 -18.17 -6.83
N GLN A 133 -13.48 -18.68 -5.66
CA GLN A 133 -13.48 -17.93 -4.40
C GLN A 133 -12.07 -17.50 -3.98
N GLN A 134 -11.05 -18.34 -4.19
CA GLN A 134 -9.66 -17.97 -3.91
C GLN A 134 -9.17 -16.85 -4.83
N VAL A 135 -9.52 -16.88 -6.13
CA VAL A 135 -9.18 -15.80 -7.06
C VAL A 135 -9.89 -14.50 -6.68
N THR A 136 -11.19 -14.53 -6.40
CA THR A 136 -11.95 -13.33 -6.03
C THR A 136 -11.45 -12.73 -4.70
N SER A 137 -11.09 -13.60 -3.74
CA SER A 137 -10.47 -13.18 -2.47
C SER A 137 -9.10 -12.53 -2.67
N TYR A 138 -8.29 -13.04 -3.61
CA TYR A 138 -7.01 -12.43 -3.97
C TYR A 138 -7.21 -11.04 -4.60
N ALA A 139 -8.16 -10.93 -5.53
CA ALA A 139 -8.44 -9.68 -6.23
C ALA A 139 -9.12 -8.62 -5.36
N GLN A 140 -9.80 -9.01 -4.27
CA GLN A 140 -10.50 -8.12 -3.33
C GLN A 140 -11.41 -7.09 -4.01
N GLY A 141 -12.15 -7.53 -5.04
CA GLY A 141 -13.07 -6.67 -5.79
C GLY A 141 -12.41 -5.79 -6.85
N ASN A 142 -11.09 -5.89 -7.08
CA ASN A 142 -10.41 -5.16 -8.14
C ASN A 142 -10.81 -5.71 -9.54
N PRO A 143 -11.54 -4.92 -10.37
CA PRO A 143 -12.07 -5.42 -11.65
C PRO A 143 -10.98 -5.83 -12.65
N LEU A 144 -9.87 -5.10 -12.67
CA LEU A 144 -8.73 -5.40 -13.53
C LEU A 144 -8.15 -6.77 -13.19
N ALA A 145 -7.89 -7.03 -11.90
CA ALA A 145 -7.35 -8.30 -11.45
C ALA A 145 -8.30 -9.46 -11.76
N LEU A 146 -9.59 -9.30 -11.47
CA LEU A 146 -10.61 -10.31 -11.77
C LEU A 146 -10.66 -10.65 -13.27
N LYS A 147 -10.63 -9.64 -14.13
CA LYS A 147 -10.62 -9.81 -15.59
C LYS A 147 -9.34 -10.49 -16.07
N VAL A 148 -8.17 -10.00 -15.66
CA VAL A 148 -6.88 -10.55 -16.08
C VAL A 148 -6.73 -12.01 -15.65
N LEU A 149 -7.07 -12.31 -14.40
CA LEU A 149 -6.98 -13.67 -13.87
C LEU A 149 -8.02 -14.59 -14.52
N GLY A 150 -9.28 -14.14 -14.64
CA GLY A 150 -10.33 -14.91 -15.30
C GLY A 150 -9.94 -15.29 -16.73
N SER A 151 -9.52 -14.32 -17.55
CA SER A 151 -9.06 -14.60 -18.92
C SER A 151 -7.83 -15.50 -18.98
N SER A 152 -6.90 -15.41 -18.02
CA SER A 152 -5.70 -16.27 -17.99
C SER A 152 -5.99 -17.73 -17.61
N LEU A 153 -7.12 -17.97 -16.95
CA LEU A 153 -7.56 -19.27 -16.45
C LEU A 153 -8.63 -19.93 -17.35
N TYR A 154 -9.19 -19.18 -18.31
CA TYR A 154 -10.19 -19.67 -19.25
C TYR A 154 -9.70 -20.91 -20.01
N GLY A 155 -10.54 -21.95 -20.03
CA GLY A 155 -10.28 -23.20 -20.75
C GLY A 155 -9.17 -24.08 -20.16
N LYS A 156 -8.66 -23.78 -18.96
CA LYS A 156 -7.60 -24.56 -18.30
C LYS A 156 -8.17 -25.56 -17.31
N GLU A 157 -7.50 -26.71 -17.15
CA GLU A 157 -7.87 -27.71 -16.13
C GLU A 157 -7.61 -27.24 -14.69
N LYS A 158 -8.22 -27.97 -13.74
CA LYS A 158 -8.23 -27.62 -12.31
C LYS A 158 -6.84 -27.59 -11.70
N GLU A 159 -5.98 -28.53 -12.09
CA GLU A 159 -4.60 -28.66 -11.63
C GLU A 159 -3.77 -27.43 -12.04
N TYR A 160 -4.04 -26.89 -13.24
CA TYR A 160 -3.41 -25.65 -13.69
C TYR A 160 -3.86 -24.45 -12.84
N TRP A 161 -5.15 -24.36 -12.50
CA TRP A 161 -5.66 -23.30 -11.63
C TRP A 161 -5.02 -23.34 -10.25
N GLU A 162 -4.93 -24.52 -9.65
CA GLU A 162 -4.28 -24.75 -8.36
C GLU A 162 -2.81 -24.30 -8.41
N SER A 163 -2.07 -24.69 -9.45
CA SER A 163 -0.68 -24.27 -9.67
C SER A 163 -0.54 -22.75 -9.85
N GLN A 164 -1.42 -22.11 -10.62
CA GLN A 164 -1.40 -20.65 -10.80
C GLN A 164 -1.73 -19.91 -9.50
N LEU A 165 -2.71 -20.37 -8.72
CA LEU A 165 -3.05 -19.79 -7.43
C LEU A 165 -1.94 -19.94 -6.41
N LEU A 166 -1.21 -21.07 -6.42
CA LEU A 166 0.00 -21.23 -5.61
C LEU A 166 1.09 -20.25 -6.04
N LYS A 167 1.31 -20.08 -7.35
CA LYS A 167 2.27 -19.11 -7.88
C LYS A 167 1.94 -17.66 -7.49
N LEU A 168 0.67 -17.25 -7.52
CA LEU A 168 0.26 -15.88 -7.18
C LEU A 168 0.55 -15.48 -5.72
N LYS A 169 0.70 -16.46 -4.82
CA LYS A 169 1.09 -16.23 -3.43
C LYS A 169 2.54 -15.73 -3.30
N SER A 170 3.42 -16.09 -4.24
CA SER A 170 4.83 -15.73 -4.23
C SER A 170 5.20 -14.74 -5.34
N ILE A 171 4.70 -14.97 -6.56
CA ILE A 171 5.02 -14.19 -7.75
C ILE A 171 3.73 -13.52 -8.27
N PRO A 172 3.63 -12.19 -8.15
CA PRO A 172 2.45 -11.46 -8.60
C PRO A 172 2.26 -11.54 -10.12
N ASN A 173 1.02 -11.39 -10.60
CA ASN A 173 0.78 -11.33 -12.05
C ASN A 173 1.34 -10.04 -12.65
N LYS A 174 2.35 -10.15 -13.53
CA LYS A 174 3.05 -9.02 -14.15
C LYS A 174 2.11 -7.99 -14.80
N ARG A 175 1.09 -8.42 -15.54
CA ARG A 175 0.15 -7.48 -16.20
C ARG A 175 -0.63 -6.63 -15.19
N ILE A 176 -1.01 -7.21 -14.06
CA ILE A 176 -1.67 -6.47 -12.97
C ILE A 176 -0.67 -5.48 -12.37
N GLN A 177 0.56 -5.93 -12.10
CA GLN A 177 1.61 -5.09 -11.54
C GLN A 177 1.95 -3.91 -12.44
N ASP A 178 2.15 -4.13 -13.74
CA ASP A 178 2.48 -3.10 -14.71
C ASP A 178 1.43 -1.99 -14.76
N VAL A 179 0.14 -2.33 -14.62
CA VAL A 179 -0.93 -1.33 -14.61
C VAL A 179 -0.99 -0.56 -13.29
N LEU A 180 -0.86 -1.25 -12.16
CA LEU A 180 -0.86 -0.58 -10.84
C LEU A 180 0.37 0.32 -10.67
N LYS A 181 1.52 -0.08 -11.23
CA LYS A 181 2.79 0.62 -11.11
C LYS A 181 2.77 2.02 -11.74
N ILE A 182 1.91 2.26 -12.73
CA ILE A 182 1.69 3.60 -13.31
C ILE A 182 1.37 4.62 -12.22
N SER A 183 0.53 4.24 -11.25
CA SER A 183 0.16 5.15 -10.15
C SER A 183 1.31 5.39 -9.17
N TYR A 184 2.24 4.44 -9.03
CA TYR A 184 3.45 4.61 -8.23
C TYR A 184 4.51 5.46 -8.95
N ASP A 185 4.66 5.26 -10.26
CA ASP A 185 5.61 6.02 -11.08
C ASP A 185 5.23 7.52 -11.15
N GLY A 186 3.95 7.85 -10.96
CA GLY A 186 3.46 9.23 -10.85
C GLY A 186 3.62 9.90 -9.48
N LEU A 187 4.21 9.23 -8.49
CA LEU A 187 4.50 9.80 -7.16
C LEU A 187 5.84 10.54 -7.15
N ASP A 188 5.96 11.54 -6.28
CA ASP A 188 7.25 12.18 -6.02
C ASP A 188 8.19 11.26 -5.19
N ARG A 189 9.47 11.62 -5.08
CA ARG A 189 10.47 10.79 -4.37
C ARG A 189 10.16 10.54 -2.88
N ASN A 190 9.55 11.53 -2.22
CA ASN A 190 9.16 11.42 -0.82
C ASN A 190 7.96 10.47 -0.69
N GLU A 191 6.95 10.64 -1.53
CA GLU A 191 5.76 9.80 -1.60
C GLU A 191 6.09 8.34 -1.96
N GLN A 192 6.99 8.11 -2.92
CA GLN A 192 7.47 6.77 -3.30
C GLN A 192 8.12 6.06 -2.11
N SER A 193 8.99 6.75 -1.37
CA SER A 193 9.65 6.20 -0.19
C SER A 193 8.65 5.83 0.90
N ILE A 194 7.67 6.71 1.15
CA ILE A 194 6.57 6.49 2.10
C ILE A 194 5.71 5.29 1.67
N PHE A 195 5.35 5.21 0.39
CA PHE A 195 4.57 4.11 -0.15
C PHE A 195 5.26 2.76 0.08
N LEU A 196 6.55 2.66 -0.25
CA LEU A 196 7.32 1.43 -0.04
C LEU A 196 7.48 1.08 1.45
N ASP A 197 7.72 2.06 2.31
CA ASP A 197 7.80 1.86 3.76
C ASP A 197 6.46 1.31 4.32
N ILE A 198 5.32 1.88 3.89
CA ILE A 198 3.99 1.39 4.27
C ILE A 198 3.73 -0.03 3.73
N ALA A 199 4.01 -0.28 2.45
CA ALA A 199 3.79 -1.58 1.82
C ALA A 199 4.59 -2.70 2.51
N CYS A 200 5.84 -2.40 2.87
CA CYS A 200 6.75 -3.37 3.48
C CYS A 200 6.44 -3.61 4.97
N PHE A 201 6.17 -2.54 5.73
CA PHE A 201 6.22 -2.60 7.20
C PHE A 201 4.97 -2.10 7.91
N PHE A 202 4.28 -1.10 7.38
CA PHE A 202 3.32 -0.32 8.20
C PHE A 202 1.86 -0.42 7.77
N ALA A 203 1.53 -1.17 6.73
CA ALA A 203 0.14 -1.42 6.33
C ALA A 203 -0.67 -2.05 7.48
N GLY A 204 -1.77 -1.41 7.86
CA GLY A 204 -2.62 -1.78 9.02
C GLY A 204 -2.26 -1.06 10.32
N GLY A 205 -1.17 -0.26 10.33
CA GLY A 205 -0.72 0.50 11.49
C GLY A 205 -1.58 1.74 11.80
N GLU A 206 -1.36 2.32 12.98
CA GLU A 206 -2.00 3.58 13.38
C GLU A 206 -1.35 4.76 12.66
N LYS A 207 -2.15 5.59 11.98
CA LYS A 207 -1.71 6.75 11.21
C LYS A 207 -0.76 7.65 12.00
N SER A 208 -1.14 8.03 13.22
CA SER A 208 -0.34 8.92 14.06
C SER A 208 1.04 8.34 14.40
N GLY A 209 1.12 7.02 14.59
CA GLY A 209 2.37 6.31 14.84
C GLY A 209 3.23 6.20 13.59
N ILE A 210 2.62 5.89 12.45
CA ILE A 210 3.31 5.83 11.15
C ILE A 210 3.89 7.20 10.80
N GLU A 211 3.13 8.28 10.97
CA GLU A 211 3.60 9.65 10.73
C GLU A 211 4.86 9.94 11.54
N LYS A 212 4.86 9.66 12.85
CA LYS A 212 6.03 9.86 13.73
C LYS A 212 7.25 9.03 13.32
N ILE A 213 7.04 7.80 12.84
CA ILE A 213 8.14 6.94 12.38
C ILE A 213 8.71 7.48 11.07
N ILE A 214 7.87 7.81 10.11
CA ILE A 214 8.29 8.30 8.80
C ILE A 214 8.93 9.69 8.90
N ASP A 215 8.40 10.60 9.73
CA ASP A 215 9.03 11.90 10.00
C ASP A 215 10.41 11.72 10.64
N SER A 216 10.61 10.66 11.44
CA SER A 216 11.92 10.36 12.02
C SER A 216 12.96 9.97 10.97
N PHE A 217 12.52 9.45 9.82
CA PHE A 217 13.39 9.15 8.68
C PHE A 217 13.79 10.40 7.89
N GLY A 218 13.21 11.56 8.21
CA GLY A 218 13.42 12.82 7.48
C GLY A 218 12.48 13.00 6.28
N PHE A 219 11.43 12.19 6.17
CA PHE A 219 10.38 12.35 5.17
C PHE A 219 9.26 13.25 5.67
N PHE A 220 8.46 13.81 4.76
CA PHE A 220 7.28 14.59 5.10
C PHE A 220 6.06 13.67 5.19
N ALA A 221 5.85 13.04 6.36
CA ALA A 221 4.89 11.96 6.48
C ALA A 221 3.44 12.43 6.31
N ARG A 222 3.07 13.55 6.94
CA ARG A 222 1.67 14.03 6.97
C ARG A 222 1.14 14.34 5.57
N CYS A 223 1.89 15.08 4.75
CA CYS A 223 1.47 15.39 3.39
C CYS A 223 1.62 14.18 2.46
N GLY A 224 2.69 13.38 2.62
CA GLY A 224 2.88 12.18 1.80
C GLY A 224 1.77 11.14 2.00
N ILE A 225 1.42 10.81 3.25
CA ILE A 225 0.31 9.89 3.56
C ILE A 225 -1.02 10.44 3.05
N ARG A 226 -1.26 11.75 3.19
CA ARG A 226 -2.48 12.36 2.65
C ARG A 226 -2.55 12.24 1.13
N SER A 227 -1.45 12.52 0.44
CA SER A 227 -1.37 12.41 -1.01
C SER A 227 -1.60 10.96 -1.50
N LEU A 228 -1.03 9.96 -0.81
CA LEU A 228 -1.28 8.56 -1.14
C LEU A 228 -2.76 8.15 -0.95
N ASP A 229 -3.45 8.70 0.05
CA ASP A 229 -4.88 8.50 0.30
C ASP A 229 -5.72 9.18 -0.79
N ASP A 230 -5.40 10.43 -1.14
CA ASP A 230 -6.07 11.19 -2.21
C ASP A 230 -5.89 10.51 -3.59
N LYS A 231 -4.75 9.85 -3.82
CA LYS A 231 -4.47 9.04 -5.02
C LYS A 231 -4.98 7.59 -4.92
N SER A 232 -5.72 7.24 -3.87
CA SER A 232 -6.30 5.91 -3.63
C SER A 232 -5.27 4.77 -3.60
N LEU A 233 -4.01 5.07 -3.27
CA LEU A 233 -2.93 4.09 -3.11
C LEU A 233 -2.91 3.48 -1.70
N ILE A 234 -3.51 4.18 -0.75
CA ILE A 234 -3.85 3.70 0.59
C ILE A 234 -5.27 4.14 0.93
N THR A 235 -5.79 3.68 2.05
CA THR A 235 -7.08 4.12 2.60
C THR A 235 -6.92 4.38 4.09
N ILE A 236 -7.28 5.58 4.52
CA ILE A 236 -7.36 5.92 5.95
C ILE A 236 -8.75 5.54 6.46
N SER A 237 -8.81 4.52 7.32
CA SER A 237 -10.06 4.00 7.90
C SER A 237 -10.00 4.16 9.41
N GLY A 238 -10.74 5.15 9.94
CA GLY A 238 -10.58 5.59 11.33
C GLY A 238 -9.16 6.11 11.57
N SER A 239 -8.46 5.53 12.56
CA SER A 239 -7.05 5.85 12.83
C SER A 239 -6.05 4.96 12.10
N LYS A 240 -6.50 4.02 11.24
CA LYS A 240 -5.63 3.02 10.61
C LYS A 240 -5.34 3.36 9.15
N VAL A 241 -4.10 3.16 8.74
CA VAL A 241 -3.68 3.20 7.34
C VAL A 241 -3.79 1.80 6.75
N LYS A 242 -4.69 1.60 5.79
CA LYS A 242 -4.88 0.34 5.07
C LYS A 242 -4.27 0.47 3.67
N MET A 243 -3.80 -0.65 3.12
CA MET A 243 -3.32 -0.73 1.74
C MET A 243 -3.90 -2.00 1.12
N HIS A 244 -4.47 -1.86 -0.07
CA HIS A 244 -5.04 -2.99 -0.81
C HIS A 244 -3.97 -4.07 -1.05
N ASN A 245 -4.33 -5.36 -0.98
CA ASN A 245 -3.34 -6.44 -1.09
C ASN A 245 -2.52 -6.39 -2.38
N LEU A 246 -3.16 -6.08 -3.52
CA LEU A 246 -2.47 -5.91 -4.79
C LEU A 246 -1.45 -4.77 -4.79
N LEU A 247 -1.76 -3.64 -4.14
CA LEU A 247 -0.84 -2.49 -4.03
C LEU A 247 0.30 -2.79 -3.06
N LYS A 248 0.00 -3.49 -1.95
CA LYS A 248 1.01 -3.98 -1.02
C LYS A 248 1.97 -4.96 -1.71
N GLN A 249 1.43 -5.87 -2.50
CA GLN A 249 2.21 -6.83 -3.28
C GLN A 249 3.06 -6.11 -4.34
N MET A 250 2.51 -5.07 -4.99
CA MET A 250 3.25 -4.22 -5.91
C MET A 250 4.43 -3.51 -5.26
N GLY A 251 4.21 -2.85 -4.12
CA GLY A 251 5.30 -2.17 -3.39
C GLY A 251 6.42 -3.13 -3.01
N LYS A 252 6.07 -4.35 -2.60
CA LYS A 252 7.06 -5.40 -2.30
C LYS A 252 7.80 -5.89 -3.54
N GLU A 253 7.10 -6.02 -4.67
CA GLU A 253 7.72 -6.46 -5.92
C GLU A 253 8.67 -5.40 -6.49
N ILE A 254 8.33 -4.11 -6.37
CA ILE A 254 9.24 -3.01 -6.72
C ILE A 254 10.58 -3.17 -5.97
N VAL A 255 10.53 -3.46 -4.67
CA VAL A 255 11.76 -3.70 -3.88
C VAL A 255 12.48 -4.99 -4.31
N ASN A 256 11.73 -6.06 -4.64
CA ASN A 256 12.33 -7.31 -5.12
C ASN A 256 13.06 -7.13 -6.46
N GLU A 257 12.55 -6.26 -7.33
CA GLU A 257 13.11 -5.94 -8.65
C GLU A 257 14.38 -5.08 -8.58
N GLU A 258 14.63 -4.37 -7.47
CA GLU A 258 15.85 -3.56 -7.29
C GLU A 258 17.12 -4.40 -7.42
N CYS A 259 17.11 -5.61 -6.84
CA CYS A 259 18.24 -6.53 -6.90
C CYS A 259 17.83 -7.99 -6.74
N LYS A 260 18.41 -8.86 -7.57
CA LYS A 260 18.28 -10.32 -7.41
C LYS A 260 18.88 -10.81 -6.10
N GLN A 261 19.94 -10.17 -5.61
CA GLN A 261 20.58 -10.52 -4.35
C GLN A 261 19.83 -9.86 -3.18
N LEU A 262 19.46 -10.66 -2.18
CA LEU A 262 18.70 -10.18 -1.01
C LEU A 262 19.36 -8.98 -0.34
N GLY A 263 20.68 -9.03 -0.16
CA GLY A 263 21.44 -7.97 0.48
C GLY A 263 21.54 -6.66 -0.32
N GLY A 264 21.13 -6.65 -1.59
CA GLY A 264 21.14 -5.48 -2.47
C GLY A 264 19.80 -4.73 -2.55
N ARG A 265 18.78 -5.18 -1.81
CA ARG A 265 17.45 -4.54 -1.76
C ARG A 265 17.39 -3.49 -0.66
N SER A 266 16.59 -2.44 -0.87
CA SER A 266 16.45 -1.32 0.04
C SER A 266 15.70 -1.67 1.32
N ARG A 267 14.75 -2.61 1.25
CA ARG A 267 13.87 -2.99 2.36
C ARG A 267 13.83 -4.50 2.51
N LEU A 268 13.96 -4.97 3.76
CA LEU A 268 13.85 -6.39 4.09
C LEU A 268 12.80 -6.61 5.19
N TRP A 269 11.79 -7.42 4.89
CA TRP A 269 10.68 -7.74 5.81
C TRP A 269 10.44 -9.24 5.99
N ASN A 270 11.01 -10.09 5.12
CA ASN A 270 10.82 -11.54 5.20
C ASN A 270 11.86 -12.15 6.17
N PRO A 271 11.44 -12.90 7.20
CA PRO A 271 12.36 -13.44 8.20
C PRO A 271 13.40 -14.42 7.63
N GLU A 272 13.04 -15.23 6.64
CA GLU A 272 13.95 -16.18 6.00
C GLU A 272 15.04 -15.45 5.21
N ASP A 273 14.65 -14.44 4.42
CA ASP A 273 15.56 -13.61 3.65
C ASP A 273 16.53 -12.84 4.56
N ILE A 274 16.01 -12.23 5.63
CA ILE A 274 16.83 -11.49 6.60
C ILE A 274 17.81 -12.44 7.32
N SER A 275 17.34 -13.63 7.70
CA SER A 275 18.20 -14.65 8.31
C SER A 275 19.35 -15.05 7.39
N HIS A 276 19.07 -15.24 6.10
CA HIS A 276 20.09 -15.54 5.09
C HIS A 276 21.11 -14.40 4.95
N VAL A 277 20.63 -13.15 4.84
CA VAL A 277 21.47 -11.96 4.72
C VAL A 277 22.42 -11.82 5.91
N PHE A 278 21.92 -12.05 7.13
CA PHE A 278 22.74 -11.93 8.33
C PHE A 278 23.70 -13.09 8.53
N GLN A 279 23.27 -14.33 8.32
CA GLN A 279 24.13 -15.52 8.48
C GLN A 279 25.27 -15.53 7.46
N ARG A 280 25.03 -15.05 6.24
CA ARG A 280 26.05 -14.99 5.17
C ARG A 280 26.78 -13.65 5.09
N ASN A 281 26.40 -12.66 5.91
CA ASN A 281 26.98 -11.31 5.91
C ASN A 281 27.00 -10.66 4.50
N THR A 282 25.89 -10.81 3.78
CA THR A 282 25.71 -10.33 2.39
C THR A 282 25.01 -8.98 2.30
N GLY A 283 24.64 -8.36 3.44
CA GLY A 283 24.06 -7.03 3.47
C GLY A 283 24.98 -5.98 2.84
N THR A 284 24.38 -4.97 2.21
CA THR A 284 25.10 -3.91 1.49
C THR A 284 24.62 -2.51 1.91
N ASP A 285 25.29 -1.49 1.40
CA ASP A 285 24.93 -0.09 1.59
C ASP A 285 23.57 0.27 0.98
N LYS A 286 22.97 -0.60 0.17
CA LYS A 286 21.62 -0.40 -0.37
C LYS A 286 20.53 -0.59 0.68
N ILE A 287 20.76 -1.37 1.73
CA ILE A 287 19.72 -1.65 2.73
C ILE A 287 19.49 -0.41 3.60
N GLU A 288 18.24 0.07 3.60
CA GLU A 288 17.77 1.24 4.34
C GLU A 288 16.88 0.85 5.52
N CYS A 289 16.06 -0.21 5.37
CA CYS A 289 15.07 -0.60 6.37
C CYS A 289 15.04 -2.12 6.56
N ILE A 290 15.06 -2.57 7.81
CA ILE A 290 14.88 -3.98 8.18
C ILE A 290 13.81 -4.08 9.26
N SER A 291 12.81 -4.95 9.02
CA SER A 291 11.86 -5.39 10.05
C SER A 291 11.90 -6.90 10.17
N PHE A 292 12.42 -7.39 11.29
CA PHE A 292 12.52 -8.80 11.60
C PHE A 292 11.51 -9.18 12.68
N GLU A 293 10.50 -9.96 12.31
CA GLU A 293 9.51 -10.50 13.23
C GLU A 293 9.44 -12.02 13.08
N MET A 294 9.63 -12.75 14.18
CA MET A 294 9.61 -14.22 14.16
C MET A 294 8.82 -14.74 15.35
N LEU A 295 7.65 -15.33 15.08
CA LEU A 295 6.69 -15.76 16.10
C LEU A 295 7.15 -17.01 16.87
N ASN A 296 7.96 -17.89 16.25
CA ASN A 296 8.47 -19.12 16.87
C ASN A 296 9.98 -19.32 16.63
N PRO A 297 10.88 -18.66 17.40
CA PRO A 297 12.32 -18.81 17.17
C PRO A 297 12.94 -19.95 17.99
N GLY A 298 13.68 -20.82 17.30
CA GLY A 298 15.01 -21.16 17.81
C GLY A 298 15.87 -19.89 17.80
N ALA A 299 16.73 -19.72 18.79
CA ALA A 299 17.52 -18.50 18.91
C ALA A 299 18.51 -18.34 17.74
N ILE A 300 18.50 -17.17 17.08
CA ILE A 300 19.35 -16.91 15.92
C ILE A 300 20.70 -16.36 16.40
N LYS A 301 21.79 -17.02 15.99
CA LYS A 301 23.16 -16.50 16.20
C LYS A 301 23.50 -15.49 15.13
N ILE A 302 23.94 -14.31 15.56
CA ILE A 302 24.30 -13.17 14.70
C ILE A 302 25.73 -12.74 15.03
N SER A 303 26.48 -12.32 14.01
CA SER A 303 27.87 -11.87 14.15
C SER A 303 27.95 -10.45 14.72
N SER A 304 29.00 -10.15 15.49
CA SER A 304 29.25 -8.80 16.00
C SER A 304 29.39 -7.74 14.90
N LYS A 305 29.74 -8.16 13.67
CA LYS A 305 29.97 -7.31 12.50
C LYS A 305 28.79 -7.20 11.55
N THR A 306 27.62 -7.78 11.89
CA THR A 306 26.48 -7.90 10.97
C THR A 306 26.06 -6.58 10.31
N PHE A 307 26.06 -5.46 11.05
CA PHE A 307 25.62 -4.17 10.50
C PHE A 307 26.72 -3.33 9.83
N THR A 308 27.97 -3.80 9.81
CA THR A 308 29.12 -3.01 9.32
C THR A 308 29.03 -2.65 7.83
N LYS A 309 28.38 -3.49 7.02
CA LYS A 309 28.20 -3.27 5.58
C LYS A 309 26.91 -2.53 5.20
N MET A 310 26.13 -2.08 6.19
CA MET A 310 24.84 -1.40 5.96
C MET A 310 24.84 0.03 6.53
N PRO A 311 25.75 0.92 6.08
CA PRO A 311 25.88 2.26 6.64
C PRO A 311 24.64 3.14 6.45
N ASN A 312 23.78 2.85 5.46
CA ASN A 312 22.57 3.62 5.14
C ASN A 312 21.32 3.13 5.87
N LEU A 313 21.43 2.15 6.77
CA LEU A 313 20.30 1.63 7.53
C LEU A 313 19.71 2.73 8.44
N ARG A 314 18.48 3.16 8.14
CA ARG A 314 17.73 4.17 8.89
C ARG A 314 16.69 3.57 9.85
N PHE A 315 16.19 2.37 9.55
CA PHE A 315 15.17 1.68 10.35
C PHE A 315 15.60 0.24 10.66
N LEU A 316 15.63 -0.08 11.95
CA LEU A 316 15.84 -1.45 12.43
C LEU A 316 14.76 -1.80 13.45
N GLY A 317 13.83 -2.67 13.05
CA GLY A 317 12.83 -3.28 13.92
C GLY A 317 13.15 -4.77 14.11
N ILE A 318 13.32 -5.21 15.35
CA ILE A 318 13.56 -6.60 15.70
C ILE A 318 12.59 -6.99 16.81
N ASN A 319 11.77 -7.99 16.53
CA ASN A 319 10.88 -8.65 17.46
C ASN A 319 11.18 -10.15 17.49
N ALA A 320 12.37 -10.49 18.02
CA ALA A 320 12.83 -11.86 18.18
C ALA A 320 13.98 -11.92 19.18
N LYS A 321 14.19 -13.10 19.80
CA LYS A 321 15.33 -13.34 20.69
C LYS A 321 16.56 -13.74 19.88
N TRP A 322 17.55 -12.86 19.82
CA TRP A 322 18.83 -13.12 19.15
C TRP A 322 19.93 -13.46 20.15
N ILE A 323 20.93 -14.23 19.70
CA ILE A 323 22.16 -14.52 20.43
C ILE A 323 23.31 -13.81 19.74
N LEU A 324 23.99 -12.94 20.49
CA LEU A 324 25.17 -12.21 20.08
C LEU A 324 26.36 -12.71 20.93
N PRO A 325 26.97 -13.86 20.58
CA PRO A 325 27.99 -14.49 21.43
C PRO A 325 29.23 -13.60 21.59
N ASP A 326 29.59 -12.88 20.52
CA ASP A 326 30.74 -11.96 20.49
C ASP A 326 30.31 -10.50 20.75
N GLY A 327 29.08 -10.27 21.18
CA GLY A 327 28.51 -8.93 21.32
C GLY A 327 28.16 -8.29 19.97
N LEU A 328 28.14 -6.95 19.94
CA LEU A 328 27.85 -6.16 18.75
C LEU A 328 28.85 -5.00 18.66
N ASP A 329 29.62 -4.96 17.57
CA ASP A 329 30.71 -3.99 17.41
C ASP A 329 30.22 -2.64 16.90
N PHE A 330 29.16 -2.66 16.09
CA PHE A 330 28.75 -1.52 15.28
C PHE A 330 27.24 -1.47 15.09
N LEU A 331 26.70 -0.26 15.17
CA LEU A 331 25.38 0.10 14.67
C LEU A 331 25.52 1.31 13.72
N PRO A 332 24.77 1.37 12.62
CA PRO A 332 24.93 2.43 11.62
C PRO A 332 24.57 3.82 12.17
N GLU A 333 25.41 4.83 11.89
CA GLU A 333 25.16 6.20 12.33
C GLU A 333 23.93 6.84 11.67
N GLN A 334 23.51 6.32 10.50
CA GLN A 334 22.29 6.79 9.83
C GLN A 334 21.01 6.28 10.50
N LEU A 335 21.11 5.39 11.49
CA LEU A 335 19.95 4.84 12.17
C LEU A 335 19.12 5.94 12.85
N ARG A 336 17.86 6.06 12.45
CA ARG A 336 16.88 7.02 12.98
C ARG A 336 15.90 6.37 13.94
N TYR A 337 15.59 5.10 13.69
CA TYR A 337 14.68 4.31 14.50
C TYR A 337 15.28 2.96 14.82
N LEU A 338 15.44 2.67 16.11
CA LEU A 338 15.85 1.37 16.62
C LEU A 338 14.78 0.82 17.54
N SER A 339 14.15 -0.28 17.14
CA SER A 339 13.33 -1.10 18.03
C SER A 339 13.89 -2.52 18.09
N TRP A 340 14.27 -2.97 19.27
CA TRP A 340 14.83 -4.31 19.46
C TRP A 340 14.29 -4.92 20.76
N HIS A 341 13.28 -5.77 20.61
CA HIS A 341 12.68 -6.50 21.72
C HIS A 341 13.66 -7.57 22.20
N PHE A 342 13.76 -7.76 23.52
CA PHE A 342 14.65 -8.75 24.12
C PHE A 342 16.13 -8.51 23.77
N TYR A 343 16.53 -7.23 23.65
CA TYR A 343 17.92 -6.85 23.37
C TYR A 343 18.88 -7.54 24.36
N PRO A 344 19.85 -8.35 23.88
CA PRO A 344 20.56 -9.30 24.73
C PRO A 344 21.84 -8.74 25.37
N LEU A 345 22.25 -7.51 25.03
CA LEU A 345 23.47 -6.92 25.57
C LEU A 345 23.18 -6.00 26.75
N LYS A 346 24.16 -5.87 27.64
CA LYS A 346 24.10 -5.03 28.85
C LYS A 346 24.19 -3.54 28.56
N SER A 347 24.73 -3.15 27.40
CA SER A 347 24.80 -1.77 26.92
C SER A 347 24.78 -1.73 25.40
N LEU A 348 24.51 -0.55 24.82
CA LEU A 348 24.71 -0.33 23.39
C LEU A 348 26.20 -0.45 22.99
N PRO A 349 26.52 -0.70 21.70
CA PRO A 349 27.91 -0.79 21.23
C PRO A 349 28.69 0.50 21.51
N LEU A 350 29.91 0.37 22.02
CA LEU A 350 30.75 1.53 22.39
C LEU A 350 31.07 2.44 21.20
N LYS A 351 31.18 1.88 19.99
CA LYS A 351 31.48 2.62 18.76
C LYS A 351 30.24 3.25 18.11
N PHE A 352 29.05 3.04 18.67
CA PHE A 352 27.84 3.59 18.10
C PHE A 352 27.71 5.07 18.44
N CYS A 353 27.57 5.92 17.42
CA CYS A 353 27.34 7.34 17.55
C CYS A 353 25.87 7.69 17.24
N PRO A 354 24.95 7.66 18.24
CA PRO A 354 23.51 7.82 18.03
C PRO A 354 23.04 9.28 17.82
N ASN A 355 23.87 10.14 17.21
CA ASN A 355 23.55 11.56 17.01
C ASN A 355 22.25 11.76 16.22
N ASN A 356 21.99 10.86 15.26
CA ASN A 356 20.84 10.89 14.39
C ASN A 356 19.64 10.09 14.91
N LEU A 357 19.81 9.31 15.98
CA LEU A 357 18.76 8.43 16.46
C LEU A 357 17.62 9.24 17.06
N VAL A 358 16.42 9.11 16.50
CA VAL A 358 15.22 9.85 16.90
C VAL A 358 14.34 9.02 17.82
N GLN A 359 14.24 7.72 17.58
CA GLN A 359 13.47 6.80 18.44
C GLN A 359 14.31 5.58 18.83
N LEU A 360 14.33 5.30 20.13
CA LEU A 360 15.00 4.14 20.72
C LEU A 360 13.99 3.34 21.55
N ARG A 361 13.77 2.07 21.19
CA ARG A 361 12.86 1.16 21.87
C ARG A 361 13.54 -0.16 22.14
N LEU A 362 13.92 -0.44 23.38
CA LEU A 362 14.57 -1.69 23.80
C LEU A 362 13.76 -2.36 24.92
N PRO A 363 12.50 -2.73 24.68
CA PRO A 363 11.66 -3.34 25.70
C PRO A 363 12.15 -4.76 26.05
N TYR A 364 11.95 -5.16 27.31
CA TYR A 364 12.35 -6.49 27.82
C TYR A 364 13.85 -6.79 27.64
N SER A 365 14.68 -5.75 27.62
CA SER A 365 16.12 -5.90 27.38
C SER A 365 16.87 -6.41 28.61
N GLN A 366 18.09 -6.91 28.36
CA GLN A 366 19.10 -7.20 29.38
C GLN A 366 20.01 -6.00 29.67
N LEU A 367 19.60 -4.79 29.28
CA LEU A 367 20.38 -3.58 29.53
C LEU A 367 20.56 -3.39 31.03
N GLU A 368 21.80 -3.12 31.43
CA GLU A 368 22.17 -2.65 32.77
C GLU A 368 22.46 -1.15 32.72
N GLN A 369 23.06 -0.68 31.62
CA GLN A 369 23.37 0.73 31.38
C GLN A 369 23.22 1.04 29.89
N LEU A 370 22.58 2.15 29.53
CA LEU A 370 22.31 2.45 28.12
C LEU A 370 23.58 2.75 27.30
N TRP A 371 24.53 3.50 27.88
CA TRP A 371 25.83 3.81 27.31
C TRP A 371 26.90 3.86 28.41
N LYS A 372 28.16 3.54 28.08
CA LYS A 372 29.29 3.72 28.99
C LYS A 372 30.03 5.02 28.64
N GLY A 373 30.08 5.99 29.55
CA GLY A 373 30.81 7.27 29.40
C GLY A 373 30.01 8.53 29.82
N ASP A 374 30.69 9.67 29.98
CA ASP A 374 30.15 10.88 30.61
C ASP A 374 29.34 11.81 29.67
N SER A 375 29.38 11.61 28.35
CA SER A 375 28.67 12.48 27.39
C SER A 375 27.34 11.88 26.94
N LYS A 376 26.23 12.62 27.06
CA LYS A 376 24.92 12.26 26.48
C LYS A 376 25.02 12.24 24.94
N PRO A 377 25.02 11.08 24.27
CA PRO A 377 25.33 11.01 22.83
C PRO A 377 24.10 11.23 21.92
N PHE A 378 22.91 11.41 22.51
CA PHE A 378 21.62 11.43 21.80
C PHE A 378 21.14 12.84 21.49
N LYS A 379 21.67 13.45 20.42
CA LYS A 379 21.30 14.83 20.03
C LYS A 379 19.89 14.95 19.46
N SER A 380 19.42 13.94 18.72
CA SER A 380 18.14 13.98 17.99
C SER A 380 17.03 13.15 18.63
N LEU A 381 17.30 12.51 19.76
CA LEU A 381 16.38 11.53 20.37
C LEU A 381 15.15 12.23 20.95
N LYS A 382 13.97 11.79 20.49
CA LYS A 382 12.66 12.32 20.92
C LYS A 382 11.84 11.29 21.68
N VAL A 383 12.06 10.00 21.44
CA VAL A 383 11.31 8.91 22.06
C VAL A 383 12.27 7.85 22.58
N MET A 384 12.11 7.50 23.86
CA MET A 384 12.82 6.39 24.49
C MET A 384 11.82 5.45 25.17
N ASP A 385 11.90 4.16 24.88
CA ASP A 385 11.08 3.12 25.49
C ASP A 385 11.95 1.96 25.96
N LEU A 386 12.18 1.87 27.27
CA LEU A 386 12.99 0.82 27.90
C LEU A 386 12.14 -0.08 28.82
N ARG A 387 10.82 -0.11 28.61
CA ARG A 387 9.88 -0.81 29.49
C ARG A 387 10.29 -2.27 29.73
N ASN A 388 10.04 -2.75 30.95
CA ASN A 388 10.29 -4.12 31.36
C ASN A 388 11.77 -4.58 31.25
N SER A 389 12.72 -3.65 31.17
CA SER A 389 14.16 -3.94 31.28
C SER A 389 14.54 -3.98 32.76
N ARG A 390 14.44 -5.17 33.37
CA ARG A 390 14.52 -5.32 34.84
C ARG A 390 15.90 -5.04 35.43
N SER A 391 16.95 -5.13 34.61
CA SER A 391 18.34 -4.95 35.04
C SER A 391 18.84 -3.51 34.89
N LEU A 392 18.04 -2.61 34.31
CA LEU A 392 18.44 -1.25 34.01
C LEU A 392 18.55 -0.43 35.31
N LEU A 393 19.74 0.08 35.59
CA LEU A 393 20.06 0.90 36.77
C LEU A 393 19.57 2.35 36.65
#